data_AF-A0A1B1Y653-F1
#
_entry.id   AF-A0A1B1Y653-F1
#
_cell.length_a   1.000
_cell.length_b   1.000
_cell.length_c   1.000
_cell.angle_alpha   90.00
_cell.angle_beta   90.00
_cell.angle_gamma   90.00
#
_symmetry.space_group_name_H-M   'P 1'
#
loop_
_entity.id
_entity.type
_entity.pdbx_description
1 polymer ?
#
loop_
_entity_poly.entity_id
_entity_poly.type
_entity_poly.pdbx_seq_one_letter_code
_entity_poly.pdbx_strand_id
1 'polypeptide(L)'
;MNSCGEEAKWETPEIALTPIYEITEIAHVNGTNSIGGFFKIEVYRVADKTFLIEFPNSQKANKYQKTNYQDTSTDTEYKVSFTKKTEARDYNFDIEIDKANNTGTIEVSYDDGTGTIVVENYTANMDVKDVYN
;
A
#
# COMPACT_ATOMS: atom_id res chain seq x y z
N MET A 1 53.23 6.46 -14.63
CA MET A 1 51.87 7.04 -14.60
C MET A 1 50.88 5.95 -14.95
N ASN A 2 49.68 6.00 -14.36
CA ASN A 2 48.56 5.06 -14.44
C ASN A 2 48.58 3.92 -13.42
N SER A 3 48.25 4.26 -12.17
CA SER A 3 47.40 3.38 -11.35
C SER A 3 46.05 4.08 -11.27
N CYS A 4 45.10 3.58 -12.06
CA CYS A 4 43.70 4.01 -11.99
C CYS A 4 43.16 3.36 -10.71
N GLY A 5 42.96 4.19 -9.68
CA GLY A 5 42.44 3.74 -8.40
C GLY A 5 41.11 3.04 -8.59
N GLU A 6 40.97 1.88 -7.97
CA GLU A 6 39.79 1.03 -7.99
C GLU A 6 38.51 1.85 -7.82
N GLU A 7 37.60 1.73 -8.78
CA GLU A 7 36.27 2.30 -8.67
C GLU A 7 35.59 1.69 -7.44
N ALA A 8 35.20 2.55 -6.50
CA ALA A 8 34.41 2.15 -5.36
C ALA A 8 33.17 1.40 -5.88
N LYS A 9 33.10 0.09 -5.61
CA LYS A 9 31.90 -0.68 -5.84
C LYS A 9 30.83 -0.08 -4.93
N TRP A 10 29.88 0.63 -5.53
CA TRP A 10 28.68 1.05 -4.82
C TRP A 10 27.97 -0.23 -4.39
N GLU A 11 28.18 -0.64 -3.13
CA GLU A 11 27.31 -1.64 -2.52
C GLU A 11 25.92 -1.01 -2.53
N THR A 12 25.07 -1.56 -3.38
CA THR A 12 23.66 -1.19 -3.39
C THR A 12 23.15 -1.59 -2.00
N PRO A 13 22.60 -0.66 -1.20
CA PRO A 13 22.05 -1.07 0.08
C PRO A 13 20.93 -2.07 -0.20
N GLU A 14 21.21 -3.34 0.11
CA GLU A 14 20.25 -4.41 -0.01
C GLU A 14 19.29 -4.25 1.16
N ILE A 15 18.28 -3.41 0.96
CA ILE A 15 17.21 -3.26 1.93
C ILE A 15 16.43 -4.57 1.89
N ALA A 16 16.73 -5.47 2.82
CA ALA A 16 15.99 -6.71 2.99
C ALA A 16 14.51 -6.36 3.29
N LEU A 17 13.64 -6.63 2.32
CA LEU A 17 12.19 -6.49 2.47
C LEU A 17 11.63 -7.80 3.00
N THR A 18 11.00 -7.75 4.18
CA THR A 18 10.26 -8.90 4.71
C THR A 18 8.77 -8.69 4.43
N PRO A 19 8.13 -9.46 3.53
CA PRO A 19 6.70 -9.36 3.30
C PRO A 19 5.95 -9.72 4.58
N ILE A 20 4.96 -8.92 4.96
CA ILE A 20 4.19 -9.14 6.19
C ILE A 20 2.77 -9.57 5.87
N TYR A 21 2.09 -8.78 5.04
CA TYR A 21 0.72 -9.07 4.61
C TYR A 21 0.48 -8.59 3.19
N GLU A 22 -0.47 -9.26 2.57
CA GLU A 22 -0.92 -9.01 1.21
C GLU A 22 -2.44 -8.84 1.23
N ILE A 23 -2.94 -7.72 0.72
CA ILE A 23 -4.38 -7.49 0.56
C ILE A 23 -4.75 -7.75 -0.88
N THR A 24 -5.66 -8.69 -1.10
CA THR A 24 -6.08 -9.19 -2.41
C THR A 24 -7.60 -9.20 -2.53
N GLU A 25 -8.09 -9.67 -3.69
CA GLU A 25 -9.52 -9.84 -3.96
C GLU A 25 -10.33 -8.56 -3.72
N ILE A 26 -9.69 -7.42 -3.98
CA ILE A 26 -10.26 -6.09 -3.79
C ILE A 26 -11.40 -5.91 -4.79
N ALA A 27 -12.63 -5.93 -4.29
CA ALA A 27 -13.84 -5.88 -5.09
C ALA A 27 -14.70 -4.68 -4.70
N HIS A 28 -15.15 -3.91 -5.70
CA HIS A 28 -16.00 -2.75 -5.48
C HIS A 28 -17.42 -3.19 -5.06
N VAL A 29 -17.93 -2.63 -3.96
CA VAL A 29 -19.22 -3.05 -3.37
C VAL A 29 -20.41 -2.78 -4.29
N ASN A 30 -20.32 -1.80 -5.21
CA ASN A 30 -21.41 -1.41 -6.12
C ASN A 30 -21.15 -1.69 -7.61
N GLY A 31 -20.27 -2.65 -7.94
CA GLY A 31 -20.42 -3.45 -9.16
C GLY A 31 -19.97 -2.90 -10.53
N THR A 32 -19.54 -1.64 -10.71
CA THR A 32 -18.91 -1.24 -11.98
C THR A 32 -17.83 -0.18 -11.82
N ASN A 33 -16.64 -0.52 -12.32
CA ASN A 33 -15.43 0.30 -12.48
C ASN A 33 -14.70 0.70 -11.19
N SER A 34 -13.71 -0.10 -10.81
CA SER A 34 -12.69 0.25 -9.81
C SER A 34 -11.91 1.48 -10.25
N ILE A 35 -12.07 2.60 -9.57
CA ILE A 35 -11.23 3.79 -9.80
C ILE A 35 -9.87 3.50 -9.18
N GLY A 36 -8.96 2.96 -10.00
CA GLY A 36 -7.54 2.92 -9.67
C GLY A 36 -6.83 1.58 -9.88
N GLY A 37 -7.47 0.57 -10.47
CA GLY A 37 -6.78 -0.66 -10.90
C GLY A 37 -5.96 -1.33 -9.78
N PHE A 38 -6.39 -1.17 -8.53
CA PHE A 38 -5.77 -1.81 -7.38
C PHE A 38 -6.25 -3.25 -7.37
N PHE A 39 -5.40 -4.16 -7.83
CA PHE A 39 -5.68 -5.60 -7.74
C PHE A 39 -5.10 -6.20 -6.46
N LYS A 40 -4.19 -5.46 -5.82
CA LYS A 40 -3.35 -5.95 -4.74
C LYS A 40 -2.68 -4.79 -3.99
N ILE A 41 -2.51 -4.95 -2.67
CA ILE A 41 -1.67 -4.09 -1.82
C ILE A 41 -0.67 -5.01 -1.11
N GLU A 42 0.61 -4.69 -1.20
CA GLU A 42 1.67 -5.44 -0.51
C GLU A 42 2.26 -4.58 0.60
N VAL A 43 2.48 -5.18 1.77
CA VAL A 43 3.13 -4.51 2.88
C VAL A 43 4.38 -5.28 3.28
N TYR A 44 5.49 -4.54 3.30
CA TYR A 44 6.81 -5.04 3.66
C TYR A 44 7.34 -4.34 4.91
N ARG A 45 8.09 -5.08 5.71
CA ARG A 45 8.96 -4.52 6.74
C ARG A 45 10.30 -4.18 6.13
N VAL A 46 10.77 -2.98 6.44
CA VAL A 46 12.15 -2.55 6.19
C VAL A 46 12.95 -2.69 7.50
N ALA A 47 14.26 -2.92 7.39
CA ALA A 47 15.16 -3.25 8.51
C ALA A 47 15.07 -2.30 9.73
N ASP A 48 14.64 -1.06 9.54
CA ASP A 48 14.45 -0.01 10.55
C ASP A 48 13.06 0.02 11.20
N LYS A 49 12.22 -1.01 10.97
CA LYS A 49 10.80 -1.06 11.37
C LYS A 49 9.90 -0.07 10.62
N THR A 50 10.38 0.52 9.53
CA THR A 50 9.52 1.26 8.62
C THR A 50 8.70 0.28 7.77
N PHE A 51 7.42 0.59 7.53
CA PHE A 51 6.58 -0.18 6.62
C PHE A 51 6.60 0.43 5.22
N LEU A 52 6.97 -0.38 4.24
CA LEU A 52 6.80 -0.09 2.82
C LEU A 52 5.44 -0.64 2.38
N ILE A 53 4.63 0.20 1.72
CA ILE A 53 3.32 -0.20 1.17
C ILE A 53 3.37 0.02 -0.32
N GLU A 54 3.18 -1.05 -1.07
CA GLU A 54 3.20 -1.05 -2.52
C GLU A 54 1.81 -1.34 -3.08
N PHE A 55 1.48 -0.67 -4.19
CA PHE A 55 0.25 -0.88 -4.95
C PHE A 55 0.63 -1.43 -6.31
N PRO A 56 1.00 -2.72 -6.40
CA PRO A 56 1.38 -3.32 -7.67
C PRO A 56 0.24 -3.15 -8.67
N ASN A 57 0.57 -2.47 -9.76
CA ASN A 57 -0.34 -2.24 -10.87
C ASN A 57 0.24 -2.86 -12.14
N SER A 58 -0.63 -3.40 -13.00
CA SER A 58 -0.23 -3.94 -14.30
C SER A 58 0.06 -2.84 -15.33
N GLN A 59 -0.13 -1.57 -14.97
CA GLN A 59 0.06 -0.41 -15.84
C GLN A 59 1.13 0.54 -15.29
N LYS A 60 1.99 1.04 -16.18
CA LYS A 60 3.06 2.04 -16.00
C LYS A 60 3.10 2.70 -14.61
N ALA A 61 4.21 2.54 -13.90
CA ALA A 61 4.42 3.10 -12.55
C ALA A 61 4.09 4.61 -12.51
N ASN A 62 2.95 4.94 -11.93
CA ASN A 62 2.61 6.32 -11.64
C ASN A 62 3.37 6.72 -10.38
N LYS A 63 4.14 7.81 -10.44
CA LYS A 63 4.77 8.38 -9.25
C LYS A 63 3.66 8.79 -8.28
N TYR A 64 3.73 8.32 -7.04
CA TYR A 64 2.87 8.78 -5.97
C TYR A 64 3.72 9.06 -4.72
N GLN A 65 3.19 9.89 -3.83
CA GLN A 65 3.74 10.09 -2.50
C GLN A 65 2.73 9.59 -1.47
N LYS A 66 3.22 8.91 -0.43
CA LYS A 66 2.42 8.51 0.74
C LYS A 66 2.59 9.57 1.82
N THR A 67 1.49 10.12 2.32
CA THR A 67 1.49 11.04 3.47
C THR A 67 0.44 10.61 4.50
N ASN A 68 0.49 11.19 5.71
CA ASN A 68 -0.51 10.96 6.77
C ASN A 68 -0.71 9.48 7.13
N TYR A 69 0.35 8.67 7.05
CA TYR A 69 0.28 7.27 7.43
C TYR A 69 -0.05 7.15 8.93
N GLN A 70 -1.07 6.37 9.24
CA GLN A 70 -1.44 5.99 10.59
C GLN A 70 -1.68 4.49 10.63
N ASP A 71 -1.16 3.86 11.67
CA ASP A 71 -1.39 2.46 11.99
C ASP A 71 -1.98 2.40 13.39
N THR A 72 -3.23 1.98 13.46
CA THR A 72 -3.96 1.79 14.71
C THR A 72 -4.37 0.33 14.88
N SER A 73 -3.65 -0.57 14.19
CA SER A 73 -3.90 -2.00 14.26
C SER A 73 -3.83 -2.49 15.71
N THR A 74 -4.73 -3.40 16.03
CA THR A 74 -4.79 -4.10 17.32
C THR A 74 -4.43 -5.57 17.11
N ASP A 75 -4.54 -6.37 18.16
CA ASP A 75 -4.33 -7.81 18.05
C ASP A 75 -5.40 -8.50 17.17
N THR A 76 -6.60 -7.92 17.11
CA THR A 76 -7.75 -8.50 16.38
C THR A 76 -8.01 -7.83 15.05
N GLU A 77 -7.51 -6.62 14.83
CA GLU A 77 -7.85 -5.80 13.67
C GLU A 77 -6.59 -5.21 13.03
N TYR A 78 -6.51 -5.27 11.70
CA TYR A 78 -5.57 -4.49 10.93
C TYR A 78 -6.25 -3.20 10.50
N LYS A 79 -5.73 -2.06 10.97
CA LYS A 79 -6.34 -0.75 10.74
C LYS A 79 -5.31 0.29 10.36
N VAL A 80 -5.24 0.58 9.08
CA VAL A 80 -4.23 1.49 8.50
C VAL A 80 -4.91 2.52 7.63
N SER A 81 -4.45 3.77 7.75
CA SER A 81 -4.87 4.86 6.87
C SER A 81 -3.69 5.64 6.33
N PHE A 82 -3.84 6.17 5.12
CA PHE A 82 -2.84 7.03 4.49
C PHE A 82 -3.44 7.81 3.32
N THR A 83 -2.78 8.90 2.93
CA THR A 83 -3.08 9.62 1.70
C THR A 83 -2.09 9.23 0.61
N LYS A 84 -2.60 8.76 -0.53
CA LYS A 84 -1.85 8.62 -1.79
C LYS A 84 -2.00 9.88 -2.61
N LYS A 85 -0.91 10.65 -2.72
CA LYS A 85 -0.85 11.84 -3.57
C LYS A 85 -0.37 11.48 -4.96
N THR A 86 -1.12 11.91 -5.97
CA THR A 86 -0.74 11.81 -7.39
C THR A 86 -0.69 13.21 -8.00
N GLU A 87 -0.15 13.36 -9.21
CA GLU A 87 -0.17 14.66 -9.91
C GLU A 87 -1.60 15.16 -10.17
N ALA A 88 -2.57 14.25 -10.29
CA ALA A 88 -3.95 14.57 -10.65
C ALA A 88 -4.85 14.83 -9.43
N ARG A 89 -4.66 14.07 -8.34
CA ARG A 89 -5.46 14.18 -7.11
C ARG A 89 -4.85 13.42 -5.93
N ASP A 90 -5.38 13.71 -4.76
CA ASP A 90 -5.11 12.99 -3.52
C ASP A 90 -6.24 11.98 -3.25
N TYR A 91 -5.86 10.77 -2.86
CA TYR A 91 -6.76 9.70 -2.46
C TYR A 91 -6.48 9.37 -1.00
N ASN A 92 -7.48 9.41 -0.14
CA ASN A 92 -7.38 8.93 1.23
C ASN A 92 -7.85 7.49 1.27
N PHE A 93 -7.03 6.64 1.89
CA PHE A 93 -7.31 5.23 2.09
C PHE A 93 -7.50 4.99 3.57
N ASP A 94 -8.60 4.31 3.89
CA ASP A 94 -8.87 3.76 5.22
C ASP A 94 -9.11 2.25 5.05
N ILE A 95 -8.19 1.45 5.57
CA ILE A 95 -8.18 -0.01 5.45
C ILE A 95 -8.49 -0.59 6.81
N GLU A 96 -9.52 -1.44 6.87
CA GLU A 96 -9.93 -2.15 8.09
C GLU A 96 -10.16 -3.62 7.76
N ILE A 97 -9.37 -4.51 8.37
CA ILE A 97 -9.45 -5.96 8.13
C ILE A 97 -9.48 -6.70 9.46
N ASP A 98 -10.44 -7.61 9.61
CA ASP A 98 -10.52 -8.54 10.73
C ASP A 98 -9.44 -9.62 10.56
N LYS A 99 -8.50 -9.71 11.51
CA LYS A 99 -7.40 -10.68 11.47
C LYS A 99 -7.85 -12.11 11.75
N ALA A 100 -8.99 -12.31 12.41
CA ALA A 100 -9.53 -13.64 12.67
C ALA A 100 -10.18 -14.24 11.42
N ASN A 101 -10.84 -13.40 10.63
CA ASN A 101 -11.56 -13.81 9.43
C ASN A 101 -10.79 -13.56 8.13
N ASN A 102 -9.70 -12.77 8.18
CA ASN A 102 -8.89 -12.35 7.03
C ASN A 102 -9.70 -11.61 5.96
N THR A 103 -10.79 -10.95 6.36
CA THR A 103 -11.70 -10.22 5.47
C THR A 103 -11.95 -8.83 6.03
N GLY A 104 -12.16 -7.85 5.15
CA GLY A 104 -12.41 -6.49 5.58
C GLY A 104 -12.85 -5.56 4.46
N THR A 105 -12.70 -4.27 4.74
CA THR A 105 -13.10 -3.19 3.84
C THR A 105 -11.97 -2.21 3.60
N ILE A 106 -12.00 -1.61 2.42
CA ILE A 106 -11.18 -0.46 2.06
C ILE A 106 -12.14 0.65 1.66
N GLU A 107 -12.08 1.79 2.36
CA GLU A 107 -12.71 3.03 1.94
C GLU A 107 -11.67 3.88 1.21
N VAL A 108 -12.05 4.40 0.04
CA VAL A 108 -11.24 5.35 -0.73
C VAL A 108 -12.05 6.61 -0.92
N SER A 109 -11.54 7.74 -0.42
CA SER A 109 -12.16 9.05 -0.63
C SER A 109 -11.25 10.00 -1.40
N TYR A 110 -11.84 10.76 -2.33
CA TYR A 110 -11.10 11.75 -3.13
C TYR A 110 -12.05 12.85 -3.66
N ASP A 111 -11.51 14.02 -4.01
CA ASP A 111 -12.23 15.07 -4.73
C ASP A 111 -12.24 14.74 -6.24
N ASP A 112 -13.42 14.74 -6.87
CA ASP A 112 -13.56 14.44 -8.29
C ASP A 112 -13.05 15.55 -9.23
N GLY A 113 -12.62 16.69 -8.67
CA GLY A 113 -12.16 17.88 -9.39
C GLY A 113 -13.25 18.93 -9.59
N THR A 114 -14.48 18.65 -9.14
CA THR A 114 -15.60 19.60 -9.12
C THR A 114 -15.86 20.18 -7.73
N GLY A 115 -15.07 19.77 -6.72
CA GLY A 115 -15.30 20.09 -5.30
C GLY A 115 -16.23 19.09 -4.61
N THR A 116 -16.59 17.98 -5.28
CA THR A 116 -17.41 16.91 -4.70
C THR A 116 -16.51 15.81 -4.17
N ILE A 117 -16.69 15.44 -2.91
CA ILE A 117 -16.02 14.27 -2.33
C ILE A 117 -16.74 13.01 -2.75
N VAL A 118 -16.03 12.15 -3.45
CA VAL A 118 -16.47 10.79 -3.80
C VAL A 118 -15.92 9.84 -2.74
N VAL A 119 -16.76 8.91 -2.30
CA VAL A 119 -16.38 7.83 -1.38
C VAL A 119 -16.72 6.51 -2.04
N GLU A 120 -15.71 5.66 -2.19
CA GLU A 120 -15.84 4.32 -2.74
C GLU A 120 -15.51 3.28 -1.67
N ASN A 121 -16.26 2.18 -1.69
CA ASN A 121 -16.10 1.09 -0.74
C ASN A 121 -15.77 -0.19 -1.46
N TYR A 122 -14.79 -0.90 -0.91
CA TYR A 122 -14.31 -2.16 -1.43
C TYR A 122 -14.32 -3.21 -0.32
N THR A 123 -14.60 -4.46 -0.66
CA THR A 123 -14.29 -5.61 0.17
C THR A 123 -12.90 -6.12 -0.19
N ALA A 124 -12.16 -6.62 0.78
CA ALA A 124 -10.83 -7.17 0.55
C ALA A 124 -10.53 -8.35 1.46
N ASN A 125 -9.62 -9.22 1.01
CA ASN A 125 -9.10 -10.33 1.78
C ASN A 125 -7.63 -10.08 2.12
N MET A 126 -7.19 -10.52 3.30
CA MET A 126 -5.80 -10.41 3.73
C MET A 126 -5.17 -11.79 3.81
N ASP A 127 -4.05 -11.95 3.14
CA ASP A 127 -3.20 -13.13 3.26
C ASP A 127 -1.96 -12.76 4.09
N VAL A 128 -1.82 -13.40 5.24
CA VAL A 128 -0.69 -13.19 6.15
C VAL A 128 0.48 -14.04 5.63
N LYS A 129 1.51 -13.38 5.11
CA LYS A 129 2.66 -14.06 4.50
C LYS A 129 3.68 -14.52 5.53
N ASP A 130 3.73 -13.85 6.69
CA ASP A 130 4.58 -14.26 7.79
C ASP A 130 3.84 -14.10 9.13
N VAL A 131 3.64 -15.21 9.82
CA VAL A 131 3.13 -15.25 11.19
C VAL A 131 4.38 -15.32 12.06
N TYR A 132 4.70 -14.25 12.78
CA TYR A 132 5.86 -14.23 13.67
C TYR A 132 5.93 -15.48 14.57
N ASN A 133 7.01 -16.24 14.40
CA ASN A 133 7.73 -16.93 15.47
C ASN A 133 8.94 -16.07 15.86
#